data_AF-A0A8J6BD17-F1
#
_entry.id   AF-A0A8J6BD17-F1
#
_cell.length_a   1.000
_cell.length_b   1.000
_cell.length_c   1.000
_cell.angle_alpha   90.00
_cell.angle_beta   90.00
_cell.angle_gamma   90.00
#
_symmetry.space_group_name_H-M   'P 1'
#
loop_
_entity.id
_entity.type
_entity.pdbx_description
1 polymer ?
#
loop_
_entity_poly.entity_id
_entity_poly.type
_entity_poly.pdbx_seq_one_letter_code
_entity_poly.pdbx_strand_id
1 'polypeptide(L)'
;MQGVPIRLEVGPRDMKSQQFVAVRRDTGEKLTIGEEQAETKLRDLLEEIHSNIYNRALRDLTSHMVAADTMEEFQKLLDTGKVSAIFLLY
;
A
#
# COMPACT_ATOMS: atom_id res chain seq x y z
N MET A 1 15.41 3.80 8.68
CA MET A 1 14.31 4.77 8.45
C MET A 1 13.08 4.30 9.23
N GLN A 2 12.31 5.19 9.87
CA GLN A 2 11.24 4.84 10.82
C GLN A 2 9.85 4.55 10.20
N GLY A 3 9.72 4.55 8.87
CA GLY A 3 8.46 4.15 8.20
C GLY A 3 7.29 5.15 8.34
N VAL A 4 7.55 6.40 8.70
CA VAL A 4 6.51 7.45 8.81
C VAL A 4 5.72 7.55 7.49
N PRO A 5 4.37 7.48 7.52
CA PRO A 5 3.55 7.36 6.31
C PRO A 5 3.55 8.62 5.45
N ILE A 6 3.67 9.80 6.08
CA ILE A 6 3.70 11.10 5.44
C ILE A 6 4.88 11.90 5.99
N ARG A 7 5.71 12.45 5.11
CA ARG A 7 6.73 13.45 5.46
C ARG A 7 6.24 14.83 5.01
N LEU A 8 6.25 15.80 5.93
CA LEU A 8 5.89 17.19 5.61
C LEU A 8 7.18 17.99 5.37
N GLU A 9 7.22 18.69 4.24
CA GLU A 9 8.30 19.58 3.83
C GLU A 9 7.78 21.01 3.82
N VAL A 10 8.44 21.92 4.56
CA VAL A 10 8.05 23.33 4.69
C VAL A 10 9.28 24.20 4.42
N GLY A 11 9.25 24.97 3.34
CA GLY A 11 10.29 25.94 3.01
C GLY A 11 9.87 27.39 3.30
N PRO A 12 10.81 28.36 3.24
CA PRO A 12 10.50 29.78 3.40
C PRO A 12 9.49 30.33 2.39
N ARG A 13 9.38 29.72 1.21
CA ARG A 13 8.39 30.08 0.19
C ARG A 13 7.00 29.57 0.57
N ASP A 14 6.92 28.33 1.06
CA ASP A 14 5.65 27.70 1.43
C ASP A 14 5.02 28.40 2.64
N MET A 15 5.83 28.85 3.60
CA MET A 15 5.35 29.67 4.71
C MET A 15 4.72 30.99 4.25
N LYS A 16 5.30 31.64 3.23
CA LYS A 16 4.73 32.89 2.67
C LYS A 16 3.41 32.66 1.95
N SER A 17 3.20 31.44 1.43
CA SER A 17 2.00 31.02 0.73
C SER A 17 1.04 30.20 1.59
N GLN A 18 1.29 30.10 2.91
CA GLN A 18 0.49 29.33 3.87
C GLN A 18 0.19 27.91 3.37
N GLN A 19 1.23 27.21 2.93
CA GLN A 19 1.14 25.85 2.40
C GLN A 19 2.34 25.01 2.84
N PHE A 20 2.31 23.71 2.52
CA PHE A 20 3.41 22.78 2.69
C PHE A 20 3.33 21.66 1.67
N VAL A 21 4.39 20.86 1.54
CA VAL A 21 4.41 19.68 0.67
C VAL A 21 4.32 18.41 1.53
N ALA A 22 3.29 17.61 1.31
CA ALA A 22 3.15 16.28 1.88
C ALA A 22 3.73 15.24 0.90
N VAL A 23 4.68 14.43 1.38
CA VAL A 23 5.28 13.35 0.60
C VAL A 23 4.86 12.00 1.17
N ARG A 24 4.20 11.20 0.34
CA ARG A 24 3.70 9.87 0.69
C ARG A 24 4.82 8.84 0.71
N ARG A 25 4.79 7.92 1.68
CA ARG A 25 5.80 6.86 1.81
C ARG A 25 5.56 5.67 0.90
N ASP A 26 4.30 5.31 0.68
CA ASP A 26 3.86 4.14 -0.09
C ASP A 26 4.11 4.29 -1.60
N THR A 27 3.89 5.48 -2.15
CA THR A 27 4.03 5.79 -3.58
C THR A 27 5.17 6.74 -3.92
N GLY A 28 5.60 7.58 -2.96
CA GLY A 28 6.56 8.67 -3.23
C GLY A 28 5.94 9.94 -3.82
N GLU A 29 4.61 9.96 -4.01
CA GLU A 29 3.87 11.12 -4.51
C GLU A 29 4.03 12.34 -3.60
N LYS A 30 4.04 13.53 -4.21
CA LYS A 30 4.13 14.82 -3.53
C LYS A 30 2.89 15.65 -3.78
N LEU A 31 2.28 16.17 -2.73
CA LEU A 31 1.10 17.02 -2.79
C LEU A 31 1.38 18.35 -2.09
N THR A 32 1.10 19.46 -2.75
CA THR A 32 1.10 20.79 -2.11
C THR A 32 -0.27 21.01 -1.47
N ILE A 33 -0.29 21.25 -0.16
CA ILE A 33 -1.51 21.39 0.65
C ILE A 33 -1.47 22.75 1.35
N GLY A 34 -2.56 23.51 1.23
CA GLY A 34 -2.75 24.75 1.99
C GLY A 34 -2.99 24.46 3.47
N GLU A 35 -2.46 25.31 4.35
CA GLU A 35 -2.49 25.15 5.80
C GLU A 35 -3.93 25.01 6.34
N GLU A 36 -4.89 25.77 5.79
CA GLU A 36 -6.31 25.69 6.17
C GLU A 36 -6.95 24.32 5.89
N GLN A 37 -6.42 23.56 4.93
CA GLN A 37 -6.94 22.25 4.53
C GLN A 37 -6.13 21.10 5.15
N ALA A 38 -5.15 21.40 6.00
CA ALA A 38 -4.18 20.43 6.49
C ALA A 38 -4.85 19.24 7.18
N GLU A 39 -5.75 19.47 8.13
CA GLU A 39 -6.37 18.40 8.91
C GLU A 39 -7.14 17.43 8.02
N THR A 40 -8.03 17.95 7.16
CA THR A 40 -8.85 17.12 6.27
C THR A 40 -7.98 16.37 5.28
N LYS A 41 -7.08 17.05 4.57
CA LYS A 41 -6.24 16.42 3.55
C LYS A 41 -5.27 15.40 4.12
N LEU A 42 -4.69 15.65 5.29
CA LEU A 42 -3.79 14.67 5.92
C LEU A 42 -4.56 13.45 6.42
N ARG A 43 -5.78 13.62 6.95
CA ARG A 43 -6.66 12.50 7.31
C ARG A 43 -6.99 11.64 6.09
N ASP A 44 -7.42 12.26 5.00
CA ASP A 44 -7.75 11.56 3.76
C ASP A 44 -6.53 10.81 3.20
N LEU A 45 -5.36 11.44 3.21
CA LEU A 45 -4.11 10.81 2.77
C LEU A 45 -3.74 9.59 3.61
N LEU A 46 -3.91 9.65 4.94
CA LEU A 46 -3.63 8.50 5.80
C LEU A 46 -4.55 7.32 5.49
N GLU A 47 -5.85 7.58 5.25
CA GLU A 47 -6.83 6.55 4.88
C GLU A 47 -6.50 5.94 3.51
N GLU A 48 -6.11 6.78 2.55
CA GLU A 48 -5.72 6.33 1.21
C GLU A 48 -4.44 5.48 1.24
N ILE A 49 -3.43 5.90 2.02
CA ILE A 49 -2.20 5.13 2.23
C ILE A 49 -2.53 3.76 2.83
N HIS A 50 -3.39 3.71 3.85
CA HIS A 50 -3.81 2.46 4.47
C HIS A 50 -4.49 1.54 3.44
N SER A 51 -5.48 2.06 2.72
CA SER A 51 -6.22 1.34 1.69
C SER A 51 -5.30 0.84 0.57
N ASN A 52 -4.34 1.63 0.12
CA ASN A 52 -3.41 1.25 -0.93
C ASN A 52 -2.48 0.11 -0.50
N ILE A 53 -1.93 0.19 0.71
CA ILE A 53 -1.05 -0.86 1.25
C ILE A 53 -1.85 -2.16 1.47
N TYR A 54 -3.05 -2.06 2.05
CA TYR A 54 -3.93 -3.20 2.25
C TYR A 54 -4.29 -3.87 0.92
N ASN A 55 -4.77 -3.10 -0.06
CA ASN A 55 -5.18 -3.64 -1.36
C ASN A 55 -4.00 -4.25 -2.13
N ARG A 56 -2.80 -3.68 -2.00
CA ARG A 56 -1.59 -4.29 -2.58
C ARG A 56 -1.31 -5.64 -1.92
N ALA A 57 -1.27 -5.69 -0.60
CA ALA A 57 -1.04 -6.95 0.14
C ALA A 57 -2.11 -8.00 -0.16
N LEU A 58 -3.38 -7.59 -0.28
CA LEU A 58 -4.48 -8.49 -0.63
C LEU A 58 -4.32 -9.06 -2.05
N ARG A 59 -3.97 -8.22 -3.03
CA ARG A 59 -3.70 -8.69 -4.40
C ARG A 59 -2.49 -9.63 -4.45
N ASP A 60 -1.44 -9.32 -3.70
CA ASP A 60 -0.27 -10.18 -3.61
C ASP A 60 -0.67 -11.53 -3.00
N LEU A 61 -1.44 -11.53 -1.91
CA LEU A 61 -1.95 -12.76 -1.29
C LEU A 61 -2.82 -13.59 -2.26
N THR A 62 -3.81 -12.98 -2.92
CA THR A 62 -4.73 -13.71 -3.79
C THR A 62 -4.07 -14.21 -5.07
N SER A 63 -3.13 -13.46 -5.65
CA SER A 63 -2.37 -13.91 -6.83
C SER A 63 -1.43 -15.09 -6.54
N HIS A 64 -0.99 -15.24 -5.29
CA HIS A 64 -0.17 -16.36 -4.85
C HIS A 64 -0.99 -17.53 -4.31
N MET A 65 -2.31 -17.38 -4.14
CA MET A 65 -3.20 -18.44 -3.68
C MET A 65 -3.79 -19.19 -4.89
N VAL A 66 -3.38 -20.45 -5.09
CA VAL A 66 -3.80 -21.25 -6.26
C VAL A 66 -4.31 -22.62 -5.82
N ALA A 67 -5.52 -22.98 -6.24
CA ALA A 67 -6.07 -24.31 -6.03
C ALA A 67 -5.39 -25.32 -6.96
N ALA A 68 -5.12 -26.52 -6.44
CA ALA A 68 -4.63 -27.65 -7.23
C ALA A 68 -5.66 -28.78 -7.17
N ASP A 69 -5.89 -29.43 -8.30
CA ASP A 69 -6.85 -30.55 -8.39
C ASP A 69 -6.16 -31.92 -8.30
N THR A 70 -4.82 -31.94 -8.39
CA THR A 70 -4.02 -33.17 -8.30
C THR A 70 -2.79 -32.97 -7.41
N MET A 71 -2.29 -34.08 -6.84
CA MET A 71 -1.06 -34.05 -6.04
C MET A 71 0.16 -33.59 -6.86
N GLU A 72 0.21 -33.91 -8.15
CA GLU A 72 1.32 -33.50 -9.03
C GLU A 72 1.29 -31.99 -9.30
N GLU A 73 0.12 -31.42 -9.58
CA GLU A 73 -0.06 -29.97 -9.74
C GLU A 73 0.26 -29.22 -8.45
N PHE A 74 -0.21 -29.75 -7.32
CA PHE A 74 0.08 -29.20 -6.01
C PHE A 74 1.60 -29.12 -5.75
N GLN A 75 2.34 -30.20 -6.03
CA GLN A 75 3.79 -30.23 -5.87
C GLN A 75 4.48 -29.18 -6.76
N LYS A 76 4.06 -29.08 -8.03
CA LYS A 76 4.61 -28.07 -8.97
C LYS A 76 4.33 -26.64 -8.50
N LEU A 77 3.16 -26.35 -7.95
CA LEU A 77 2.80 -25.02 -7.48
C LEU A 77 3.60 -24.62 -6.22
N LEU A 78 3.83 -25.55 -5.29
CA LEU A 78 4.68 -25.30 -4.12
C LEU A 78 6.11 -24.92 -4.52
N ASP A 79 6.67 -25.60 -5.52
CA ASP A 79 8.03 -25.31 -6.01
C ASP A 79 8.15 -23.90 -6.62
N THR A 80 7.04 -23.27 -7.01
CA THR A 80 6.99 -21.88 -7.49
C THR A 80 6.84 -20.83 -6.38
N GLY A 81 6.80 -21.25 -5.11
CA GLY A 81 6.63 -20.36 -3.96
C GLY A 81 5.19 -19.87 -3.74
N LYS A 82 4.20 -20.53 -4.35
CA LYS A 82 2.78 -20.23 -4.19
C LYS A 82 2.21 -20.90 -2.95
N VAL A 83 1.16 -20.31 -2.40
CA VAL A 83 0.32 -20.93 -1.38
C VAL A 83 -0.74 -21.74 -2.12
N SER A 84 -0.67 -23.07 -2.03
CA SER A 84 -1.62 -23.95 -2.70
C SER A 84 -2.49 -24.72 -1.73
N ALA A 85 -3.74 -24.97 -2.14
CA ALA A 85 -4.69 -25.82 -1.44
C ALA A 85 -5.19 -26.90 -2.39
N ILE A 86 -5.22 -28.14 -1.94
CA ILE A 86 -5.77 -29.28 -2.69
C ILE A 86 -7.10 -29.69 -2.08
N PHE A 87 -8.15 -29.79 -2.90
CA PHE A 87 -9.44 -30.32 -2.48
C PHE A 87 -9.59 -31.74 -3.02
N LEU A 88 -9.27 -32.72 -2.17
CA LEU A 88 -9.55 -34.12 -2.45
C LEU A 88 -11.03 -34.37 -2.14
N LEU A 89 -11.87 -34.43 -3.18
CA LEU A 89 -13.21 -34.98 -3.05
C LEU A 89 -13.06 -36.50 -2.83
N TYR A 90 -13.41 -36.96 -1.64
CA TYR A 90 -13.54 -38.39 -1.30
C TYR A 90 -14.76 -39.01 -1.98
#